data_AF-A0A5E6U510-F1
#
_entry.id   AF-A0A5E6U510-F1
#
_cell.length_a   1.000
_cell.length_b   1.000
_cell.length_c   1.000
_cell.angle_alpha   90.00
_cell.angle_beta   90.00
_cell.angle_gamma   90.00
#
_symmetry.space_group_name_H-M   'P 1'
#
loop_
_entity.id
_entity.type
_entity.pdbx_description
1 polymer ?
#
loop_
_entity_poly.entity_id
_entity_poly.type
_entity_poly.pdbx_seq_one_letter_code
_entity_poly.pdbx_strand_id
1 'polypeptide(L)' 'MAITLEQAQSQLQAWLDASIKVSQKQSYRIGTRQLEYADAAEITRMIDYWQGQVDRLASGRPRGITLRGITPL' A
#
# COMPACT_ATOMS: atom_id res chain seq x y z
N MET A 1 -0.29 7.55 -15.80
CA MET A 1 0.86 7.54 -14.86
C MET A 1 1.05 6.13 -14.34
N ALA A 2 2.28 5.61 -14.32
CA ALA A 2 2.62 4.39 -13.61
C ALA A 2 2.98 4.72 -12.14
N ILE A 3 2.64 3.85 -11.21
CA ILE A 3 3.07 3.95 -9.80
C ILE A 3 4.55 3.61 -9.66
N THR A 4 5.27 4.29 -8.77
CA THR A 4 6.66 3.92 -8.45
C THR A 4 6.73 2.79 -7.45
N LEU A 5 7.88 2.11 -7.37
CA LEU A 5 8.13 1.07 -6.38
C LEU A 5 7.96 1.59 -4.94
N GLU A 6 8.47 2.79 -4.65
CA GLU A 6 8.32 3.43 -3.33
C GLU A 6 6.86 3.72 -2.99
N GLN A 7 6.07 4.19 -3.97
CA GLN A 7 4.63 4.40 -3.78
C GLN A 7 3.90 3.08 -3.52
N ALA A 8 4.24 2.01 -4.26
CA ALA A 8 3.66 0.69 -4.06
C ALA A 8 4.01 0.11 -2.68
N GLN A 9 5.26 0.29 -2.23
CA GLN A 9 5.70 -0.13 -0.89
C GLN A 9 5.00 0.65 0.23
N SER A 10 4.89 1.98 0.07
CA SER A 10 4.20 2.85 1.04
C SER A 10 2.72 2.45 1.18
N GLN A 11 2.05 2.14 0.07
CA GLN A 11 0.69 1.62 0.09
C GLN A 11 0.61 0.26 0.76
N LEU A 12 1.47 -0.71 0.38
CA LEU A 12 1.51 -2.03 1.00
C LEU A 12 1.65 -1.93 2.53
N GLN A 13 2.54 -1.06 3.01
CA GLN A 13 2.72 -0.84 4.44
C GLN A 13 1.47 -0.25 5.11
N ALA A 14 0.79 0.71 4.48
CA ALA A 14 -0.47 1.25 4.99
C ALA A 14 -1.57 0.19 5.10
N TRP A 15 -1.65 -0.73 4.13
CA TRP A 15 -2.59 -1.85 4.17
C TRP A 15 -2.23 -2.90 5.21
N LEU A 16 -0.94 -3.14 5.48
CA LEU A 16 -0.49 -3.99 6.58
C LEU A 16 -0.85 -3.39 7.95
N ASP A 17 -0.64 -2.07 8.16
CA ASP A 17 -1.06 -1.39 9.39
C ASP A 17 -2.59 -1.44 9.57
N ALA A 18 -3.34 -1.25 8.48
CA ALA A 18 -4.79 -1.44 8.47
C ALA A 18 -5.18 -2.85 8.93
N SER A 19 -4.51 -3.89 8.44
CA SER A 19 -4.80 -5.28 8.81
C SER A 19 -4.63 -5.54 10.30
N ILE A 20 -3.63 -4.92 10.93
CA ILE A 20 -3.34 -5.06 12.37
C ILE A 20 -4.45 -4.37 13.18
N LYS A 21 -4.80 -3.13 12.81
CA LYS A 21 -5.84 -2.35 13.50
C LYS A 21 -7.21 -2.99 13.38
N VAL A 22 -7.58 -3.42 12.18
CA VAL A 22 -8.81 -4.18 11.92
C VAL A 22 -8.83 -5.47 12.72
N SER A 23 -7.73 -6.24 12.76
CA SER A 23 -7.63 -7.44 13.60
C SER A 23 -7.82 -7.16 15.09
N GLN A 24 -7.43 -5.97 15.55
CA GLN A 24 -7.66 -5.47 16.91
C GLN A 24 -9.06 -4.85 17.12
N LYS A 25 -9.99 -5.01 16.16
CA LYS A 25 -11.33 -4.38 16.12
C LYS A 25 -11.31 -2.85 16.13
N GLN A 26 -10.23 -2.24 15.67
CA GLN A 26 -10.11 -0.79 15.53
C GLN A 26 -10.46 -0.37 14.11
N SER A 27 -11.32 0.65 13.98
CA SER A 27 -11.60 1.31 12.70
C SER A 27 -10.35 2.02 12.20
N TYR A 28 -9.97 1.78 10.94
CA TYR A 28 -8.84 2.44 10.29
C TYR A 28 -9.31 3.30 9.11
N ARG A 29 -8.66 4.43 8.83
CA ARG A 29 -9.00 5.27 7.68
C ARG A 29 -7.79 5.38 6.76
N ILE A 30 -7.97 4.95 5.51
CA ILE A 30 -6.98 5.10 4.44
C ILE A 30 -7.52 6.07 3.39
N GLY A 31 -6.91 7.25 3.29
CA GLY A 31 -7.41 8.33 2.45
C GLY A 31 -8.84 8.74 2.84
N THR A 32 -9.78 8.61 1.91
CA THR A 32 -11.21 8.89 2.11
C THR A 32 -12.04 7.68 2.53
N ARG A 33 -11.44 6.48 2.57
CA ARG A 33 -12.13 5.23 2.91
C ARG A 33 -11.89 4.86 4.36
N GLN A 34 -12.96 4.47 5.04
CA GLN A 34 -12.90 3.86 6.37
C GLN A 34 -13.00 2.34 6.20
N LEU A 35 -12.10 1.62 6.86
CA LEU A 35 -11.99 0.17 6.86
C LEU A 35 -12.27 -0.33 8.27
N GLU A 36 -13.15 -1.31 8.37
CA GLU A 36 -13.55 -1.92 9.63
C GLU A 36 -13.26 -3.42 9.63
N TYR A 37 -13.45 -4.08 10.79
CA TYR A 37 -13.22 -5.53 10.92
C TYR A 37 -13.99 -6.37 9.89
N ALA A 38 -15.17 -5.91 9.47
CA ALA A 38 -15.99 -6.56 8.46
C ALA A 38 -15.31 -6.57 7.06
N ASP A 39 -14.44 -5.60 6.77
CA ASP A 39 -13.78 -5.42 5.48
C ASP A 39 -12.41 -6.12 5.39
N ALA A 40 -12.10 -7.03 6.32
CA ALA A 40 -10.83 -7.74 6.34
C ALA A 40 -10.49 -8.42 4.99
N ALA A 41 -11.50 -8.91 4.28
CA ALA A 41 -11.33 -9.50 2.95
C ALA A 41 -10.87 -8.48 1.89
N GLU A 42 -11.31 -7.21 1.97
CA GLU A 42 -10.82 -6.15 1.10
C GLU A 42 -9.35 -5.82 1.40
N ILE A 43 -9.00 -5.72 2.69
CA ILE A 43 -7.62 -5.46 3.11
C ILE A 43 -6.67 -6.54 2.59
N THR A 44 -7.01 -7.82 2.77
CA THR A 44 -6.18 -8.92 2.27
C THR A 44 -6.02 -8.88 0.75
N ARG A 45 -7.11 -8.57 0.01
CA ARG A 45 -7.06 -8.41 -1.46
C ARG A 45 -6.14 -7.25 -1.88
N MET A 46 -6.20 -6.13 -1.18
CA MET A 46 -5.34 -4.97 -1.47
C MET A 46 -3.87 -5.27 -1.13
N ILE A 47 -3.59 -5.96 -0.03
CA ILE A 47 -2.23 -6.41 0.31
C ILE A 47 -1.66 -7.27 -0.82
N ASP A 48 -2.38 -8.30 -1.27
CA ASP A 48 -1.95 -9.18 -2.37
C ASP A 48 -1.71 -8.40 -3.67
N TYR A 49 -2.63 -7.50 -4.00
CA TYR A 49 -2.49 -6.63 -5.17
C TYR A 49 -1.21 -5.78 -5.11
N TRP A 50 -0.98 -5.06 -4.02
CA TRP A 50 0.19 -4.20 -3.87
C TRP A 50 1.49 -5.00 -3.77
N GLN A 51 1.46 -6.17 -3.13
CA GLN A 51 2.57 -7.11 -3.10
C GLN A 51 2.96 -7.52 -4.52
N GLY A 52 2.00 -7.88 -5.36
CA GLY A 52 2.22 -8.20 -6.76
C GLY A 52 2.71 -7.00 -7.59
N GLN A 53 2.26 -5.77 -7.27
CA GLN A 53 2.81 -4.56 -7.91
C GLN A 53 4.26 -4.32 -7.50
N VAL A 54 4.60 -4.43 -6.21
CA VAL A 54 5.97 -4.27 -5.72
C VAL A 54 6.89 -5.30 -6.37
N ASP A 55 6.48 -6.57 -6.43
CA ASP A 55 7.24 -7.64 -7.07
C ASP A 55 7.46 -7.36 -8.57
N ARG A 56 6.40 -6.99 -9.30
CA ARG A 56 6.50 -6.61 -10.72
C ARG A 56 7.43 -5.42 -10.95
N LEU A 57 7.35 -4.39 -10.11
CA LEU A 57 8.19 -3.19 -10.22
C LEU A 57 9.64 -3.46 -9.79
N ALA A 58 9.85 -4.38 -8.84
CA ALA A 58 11.17 -4.79 -8.36
C ALA A 58 11.88 -5.73 -9.36
N SER A 59 11.15 -6.69 -9.92
CA SER A 59 11.68 -7.64 -10.91
C SER A 59 11.82 -7.00 -12.30
N GLY A 60 10.93 -6.08 -12.66
CA GLY A 60 10.95 -5.34 -13.93
C GLY A 60 11.90 -4.14 -13.89
N ARG A 61 13.17 -4.33 -13.57
CA ARG A 61 14.21 -3.30 -13.46
C ARG A 61 14.16 -2.26 -14.61
N PRO A 62 13.69 -1.00 -14.39
CA PRO A 62 14.12 0.11 -15.21
C PRO A 62 15.42 0.62 -14.58
N ARG A 63 16.53 0.42 -15.28
CA ARG A 63 17.78 1.13 -14.98
C ARG A 63 17.51 2.63 -15.12
N GLY A 64 17.30 3.30 -13.99
CA GLY A 64 17.31 4.76 -13.90
C GLY A 64 15.94 5.43 -14.03
N ILE A 65 15.22 5.57 -12.92
CA ILE A 65 14.47 6.80 -12.64
C ILE A 65 14.68 7.12 -11.16
N THR A 66 15.61 8.03 -10.87
CA THR A 66 15.67 8.75 -9.60
C THR A 66 14.49 9.72 -9.56
N LEU A 67 13.45 9.45 -8.77
CA LEU A 67 12.49 10.49 -8.37
C LEU A 67 12.92 11.05 -7.01
N ARG A 68 13.83 12.01 -7.11
CA ARG A 68 14.22 12.94 -6.07
C ARG A 68 13.13 14.01 -5.94
N GLY A 69 12.48 14.06 -4.77
CA GLY A 69 11.63 15.18 -4.33
C GLY A 69 10.13 14.87 -4.33
N ILE A 70 9.32 15.28 -3.35
CA ILE A 70 9.52 16.17 -2.20
C ILE A 70 8.33 15.93 -1.25
N THR A 71 8.59 15.63 0.02
CA THR A 71 7.62 15.87 1.09
C THR A 71 7.85 17.30 1.59
N PRO A 72 6.85 18.20 1.52
CA PRO A 72 6.74 19.25 2.52
C PRO A 72 5.63 18.92 3.53
N LEU A 73 5.96 19.31 4.76
CA LEU A 73 5.33 19.09 6.05
C LEU A 73 3.85 19.52 6.13
#